data_AF-A0A078AFP8-F1
#
_entry.id   AF-A0A078AFP8-F1
#
_cell.length_a   1.000
_cell.length_b   1.000
_cell.length_c   1.000
_cell.angle_alpha   90.00
_cell.angle_beta   90.00
_cell.angle_gamma   90.00
#
_symmetry.space_group_name_H-M   'P 1'
#
loop_
_entity.id
_entity.type
_entity.pdbx_description
1 polymer ?
#
loop_
_entity_poly.entity_id
_entity_poly.type
_entity_poly.pdbx_seq_one_letter_code
_entity_poly.pdbx_strand_id
1 'polypeptide(L)'
;MSTINEYQSNNKEIYEELRRNRSNLKDQVELVASLYDQIQEVHNSNIKQSIDNIGKNDICFLKSFTKPPITLLKSMEVVLILLDQIKNPDNPWLDIKIMVNDINFYQKLINIDVANLTIEKVDQVTNILQNELLTKDKLALISINLPMLMVQWAESVIYSFKVQNEQNLILNNHLKADQDLSRLIEIQDKQFLDD
;
A
#
# COMPACT_ATOMS: atom_id res chain seq x y z
N MET A 1 9.83 -51.71 29.79
CA MET A 1 8.95 -51.95 28.61
C MET A 1 7.79 -50.96 28.54
N SER A 2 7.13 -50.60 29.66
CA SER A 2 6.01 -49.61 29.64
C SER A 2 6.41 -48.21 29.12
N THR A 3 7.58 -47.70 29.51
CA THR A 3 8.01 -46.31 29.26
C THR A 3 8.44 -46.03 27.82
N ILE A 4 8.92 -47.05 27.09
CA ILE A 4 9.38 -46.90 25.69
C ILE A 4 8.18 -46.83 24.75
N ASN A 5 7.17 -47.67 24.97
CA ASN A 5 5.93 -47.65 24.19
C ASN A 5 5.14 -46.35 24.39
N GLU A 6 5.16 -45.79 25.61
CA GLU A 6 4.53 -44.51 25.93
C GLU A 6 5.25 -43.34 25.23
N TYR A 7 6.59 -43.35 25.20
CA TYR A 7 7.39 -42.37 24.49
C TYR A 7 7.17 -42.39 22.96
N GLN A 8 7.15 -43.58 22.36
CA GLN A 8 6.88 -43.75 20.92
C GLN A 8 5.45 -43.33 20.55
N SER A 9 4.47 -43.61 21.42
CA SER A 9 3.08 -43.18 21.22
C SER A 9 2.95 -41.65 21.26
N ASN A 10 3.58 -40.98 22.23
CA ASN A 10 3.55 -39.52 22.35
C ASN A 10 4.23 -38.83 21.16
N ASN A 11 5.38 -39.33 20.69
CA ASN A 11 6.06 -38.76 19.52
C ASN A 11 5.21 -38.86 18.24
N LYS A 12 4.48 -39.97 18.07
CA LYS A 12 3.57 -40.13 16.92
C LYS A 12 2.40 -39.14 16.98
N GLU A 13 1.84 -38.89 18.16
CA GLU A 13 0.76 -37.93 18.34
C GLU A 13 1.22 -36.49 18.03
N ILE A 14 2.40 -36.10 18.52
CA ILE A 14 3.03 -34.80 18.22
C ILE A 14 3.25 -34.64 16.71
N TYR A 15 3.72 -35.68 16.03
CA TYR A 15 3.94 -35.64 14.58
C TYR A 15 2.64 -35.42 13.78
N GLU A 16 1.57 -36.14 14.13
CA GLU A 16 0.26 -35.96 13.50
C GLU A 16 -0.33 -34.57 13.79
N GLU A 17 -0.12 -34.04 14.99
CA GLU A 17 -0.50 -32.67 15.35
C GLU A 17 0.26 -31.63 14.52
N LEU A 18 1.58 -31.78 14.35
CA LEU A 18 2.38 -30.91 13.48
C LEU A 18 1.88 -30.92 12.04
N ARG A 19 1.51 -32.09 11.51
CA ARG A 19 0.97 -32.24 10.16
C ARG A 19 -0.38 -31.54 10.00
N ARG A 20 -1.28 -31.68 10.98
CA ARG A 20 -2.57 -30.97 11.01
C ARG A 20 -2.37 -29.46 11.09
N ASN A 21 -1.49 -29.00 11.98
CA ASN A 21 -1.20 -27.58 12.15
C ASN A 21 -0.62 -26.96 10.87
N ARG A 22 0.26 -27.67 10.17
CA ARG A 22 0.78 -27.22 8.87
C ARG A 22 -0.33 -27.13 7.82
N SER A 23 -1.21 -28.14 7.73
CA SER A 23 -2.34 -28.10 6.80
C SER A 23 -3.23 -26.88 7.06
N ASN A 24 -3.60 -26.66 8.32
CA ASN A 24 -4.42 -25.52 8.73
C ASN A 24 -3.72 -24.18 8.40
N LEU A 25 -2.41 -24.08 8.64
CA LEU A 25 -1.64 -22.88 8.34
C LEU A 25 -1.61 -22.60 6.83
N LYS A 26 -1.46 -23.63 6.00
CA LYS A 26 -1.49 -23.50 4.54
C LYS A 26 -2.84 -22.95 4.05
N ASP A 27 -3.94 -23.48 4.58
CA ASP A 27 -5.28 -23.00 4.25
C ASP A 27 -5.49 -21.54 4.68
N GLN A 28 -4.94 -21.16 5.85
CA GLN A 28 -4.95 -19.76 6.30
C GLN A 28 -4.13 -18.84 5.40
N VAL A 29 -2.94 -19.27 4.95
CA VAL A 29 -2.10 -18.48 4.03
C VAL A 29 -2.84 -18.20 2.73
N GLU A 30 -3.49 -19.23 2.17
CA GLU A 30 -4.23 -19.11 0.91
C GLU A 30 -5.46 -18.18 1.07
N LEU A 31 -6.19 -18.32 2.18
CA LEU A 31 -7.30 -17.42 2.51
C LEU A 31 -6.85 -15.97 2.65
N VAL A 32 -5.74 -15.74 3.38
CA VAL A 32 -5.18 -14.41 3.59
C VAL A 32 -4.74 -13.78 2.27
N ALA A 33 -4.06 -14.53 1.40
CA ALA A 33 -3.68 -14.06 0.07
C ALA A 33 -4.90 -13.65 -0.78
N SER A 34 -5.96 -14.46 -0.79
CA SER A 34 -7.20 -14.15 -1.50
C SER A 34 -7.91 -12.90 -0.96
N LEU A 35 -7.94 -12.71 0.36
CA LEU A 35 -8.50 -11.50 0.97
C LEU A 35 -7.68 -10.26 0.62
N TYR A 36 -6.36 -10.40 0.46
CA TYR A 36 -5.50 -9.30 0.05
C TYR A 36 -5.77 -8.84 -1.38
N ASP A 37 -5.95 -9.76 -2.32
CA ASP A 37 -6.33 -9.41 -3.69
C ASP A 37 -7.63 -8.58 -3.72
N GLN A 38 -8.64 -9.00 -2.94
CA GLN A 38 -9.91 -8.27 -2.83
C GLN A 38 -9.74 -6.87 -2.21
N ILE A 39 -8.94 -6.76 -1.14
CA ILE A 39 -8.65 -5.48 -0.48
C ILE A 39 -7.91 -4.54 -1.44
N GLN A 40 -6.94 -5.06 -2.19
CA GLN A 40 -6.19 -4.28 -3.17
C GLN A 40 -7.09 -3.75 -4.29
N GLU A 41 -8.03 -4.56 -4.79
CA GLU A 41 -9.02 -4.11 -5.77
C GLU A 41 -9.89 -2.95 -5.24
N VAL A 42 -10.37 -3.05 -3.99
CA VAL A 42 -11.13 -1.99 -3.34
C VAL A 42 -10.31 -0.71 -3.23
N HIS A 43 -9.05 -0.81 -2.83
CA HIS A 43 -8.15 0.35 -2.72
C HIS A 43 -7.86 1.00 -4.08
N ASN A 44 -7.58 0.20 -5.12
CA ASN A 44 -7.39 0.70 -6.48
C ASN A 44 -8.66 1.41 -7.00
N SER A 45 -9.84 0.86 -6.68
CA SER A 45 -11.12 1.51 -6.99
C SER A 45 -11.27 2.85 -6.25
N ASN A 46 -10.91 2.93 -4.96
CA ASN A 46 -10.99 4.17 -4.19
C ASN A 46 -10.04 5.25 -4.72
N ILE A 47 -8.81 4.88 -5.09
CA ILE A 47 -7.86 5.80 -5.74
C ILE A 47 -8.47 6.36 -7.03
N LYS A 48 -9.07 5.51 -7.87
CA LYS A 48 -9.73 5.95 -9.09
C LYS A 48 -10.91 6.89 -8.81
N GLN A 49 -11.79 6.52 -7.89
CA GLN A 49 -12.96 7.32 -7.52
C GLN A 49 -12.59 8.71 -6.97
N SER A 50 -11.46 8.84 -6.28
CA SER A 50 -10.98 10.13 -5.75
C SER A 50 -10.66 11.17 -6.84
N ILE A 51 -10.45 10.72 -8.09
CA ILE A 51 -10.09 11.57 -9.23
C ILE A 51 -11.10 11.54 -10.38
N ASP A 52 -12.18 10.78 -10.26
CA ASP A 52 -13.23 10.68 -11.29
C ASP A 52 -13.88 12.03 -11.60
N ASN A 53 -13.88 12.95 -10.63
CA ASN A 53 -14.46 14.29 -10.78
C ASN A 53 -13.49 15.33 -11.39
N ILE A 54 -12.27 14.95 -11.78
CA ILE A 54 -11.35 15.88 -12.44
C ILE A 54 -11.79 16.11 -13.87
N GLY A 55 -12.29 17.32 -14.14
CA GLY A 55 -12.68 17.75 -15.48
C GLY A 55 -11.52 18.37 -16.27
N LYS A 56 -11.68 18.44 -17.59
CA LYS A 56 -10.76 19.22 -18.46
C LYS A 56 -10.66 20.68 -18.03
N ASN A 57 -11.75 21.25 -17.52
CA ASN A 57 -11.80 22.63 -17.05
C ASN A 57 -10.90 22.85 -15.83
N ASP A 58 -10.82 21.89 -14.90
CA ASP A 58 -9.94 21.98 -13.74
C ASP A 58 -8.47 22.07 -14.16
N ILE A 59 -8.08 21.25 -15.14
CA ILE A 59 -6.73 21.25 -15.72
C ILE A 59 -6.44 22.54 -16.49
N CYS A 60 -7.39 23.02 -17.30
CA CYS A 60 -7.25 24.30 -18.00
C CYS A 60 -7.11 25.47 -17.01
N PHE A 61 -7.89 25.48 -15.94
CA PHE A 61 -7.84 26.51 -14.91
C PHE A 61 -6.52 26.48 -14.15
N LEU A 62 -6.00 25.29 -13.81
CA LEU A 62 -4.68 25.13 -13.21
C LEU A 62 -3.58 25.73 -14.10
N LYS A 63 -3.65 25.53 -15.42
CA LYS A 63 -2.68 26.08 -16.38
C LYS A 63 -2.72 27.60 -16.50
N SER A 64 -3.86 28.21 -16.17
CA SER A 64 -4.03 29.67 -16.28
C SER A 64 -3.27 30.46 -15.21
N PHE A 65 -2.84 29.81 -14.12
CA PHE A 65 -2.11 30.48 -13.05
C PHE A 65 -0.65 30.78 -13.42
N THR A 66 -0.33 32.06 -13.53
CA THR A 66 1.07 32.53 -13.54
C THR A 66 1.74 32.26 -12.19
N LYS A 67 1.04 32.57 -11.09
CA LYS A 67 1.44 32.29 -9.71
C LYS A 67 0.30 31.56 -9.00
N PRO A 68 0.51 30.32 -8.52
CA PRO A 68 -0.55 29.55 -7.87
C PRO A 68 -0.81 30.08 -6.45
N PRO A 69 -2.05 29.97 -5.95
CA PRO A 69 -2.32 30.03 -4.52
C PRO A 69 -1.49 28.98 -3.78
N ILE A 70 -1.05 29.30 -2.56
CA ILE A 70 -0.18 28.42 -1.77
C ILE A 70 -0.82 27.04 -1.49
N THR A 71 -2.14 27.02 -1.30
CA THR A 71 -2.95 25.81 -1.10
C THR A 71 -2.96 24.91 -2.34
N LEU A 72 -3.09 25.50 -3.53
CA LEU A 72 -2.98 24.79 -4.81
C LEU A 72 -1.55 24.26 -5.01
N LEU A 73 -0.54 25.07 -4.69
CA LEU A 73 0.85 24.64 -4.83
C LEU A 73 1.14 23.43 -3.94
N LYS A 74 0.77 23.49 -2.65
CA LYS A 74 1.03 22.42 -1.67
C LYS A 74 0.27 21.13 -2.00
N SER A 75 -0.98 21.23 -2.43
CA SER A 75 -1.75 20.05 -2.87
C SER A 75 -1.16 19.38 -4.12
N MET A 76 -0.62 20.16 -5.06
CA MET A 76 0.03 19.62 -6.25
C MET A 76 1.46 19.12 -5.99
N GLU A 77 2.18 19.68 -5.02
CA GLU A 77 3.49 19.19 -4.57
C GLU A 77 3.41 17.74 -4.08
N VAL A 78 2.32 17.39 -3.40
CA VAL A 78 2.06 16.00 -2.98
C VAL A 78 2.04 15.04 -4.17
N VAL A 79 1.40 15.44 -5.26
CA VAL A 79 1.34 14.63 -6.49
C VAL A 79 2.71 14.49 -7.14
N LEU A 80 3.52 15.55 -7.16
CA LEU A 80 4.89 15.49 -7.67
C LEU A 80 5.75 14.48 -6.89
N ILE A 81 5.63 14.46 -5.56
CA ILE A 81 6.39 13.54 -4.71
C ILE A 81 5.96 12.09 -4.99
N LEU A 82 4.65 11.83 -5.00
CA LEU A 82 4.12 10.48 -5.20
C LEU A 82 4.40 9.93 -6.60
N LEU A 83 4.41 10.78 -7.63
CA LEU A 83 4.71 10.38 -9.02
C LEU A 83 6.19 10.50 -9.39
N ASP A 84 7.06 10.87 -8.45
CA ASP A 84 8.49 11.07 -8.66
C ASP A 84 8.81 12.04 -9.82
N GLN A 85 8.10 13.15 -9.87
CA GLN A 85 8.18 14.15 -10.94
C GLN A 85 8.91 15.43 -10.52
N ILE A 86 9.55 15.45 -9.35
CA ILE A 86 10.35 16.60 -8.90
C ILE A 86 11.65 16.64 -9.71
N LYS A 87 11.81 17.68 -10.52
CA LYS A 87 13.03 17.94 -11.30
C LYS A 87 13.67 19.27 -10.94
N ASN A 88 12.88 20.22 -10.45
CA ASN A 88 13.27 21.58 -10.09
C ASN A 88 12.79 21.89 -8.65
N PRO A 89 13.54 21.48 -7.61
CA PRO A 89 13.14 21.66 -6.21
C PRO A 89 12.89 23.13 -5.83
N ASP A 90 13.63 24.05 -6.45
CA ASP A 90 13.51 25.50 -6.20
C ASP A 90 12.29 26.13 -6.89
N ASN A 91 11.69 25.42 -7.86
CA ASN A 91 10.52 25.89 -8.60
C ASN A 91 9.55 24.75 -8.91
N PRO A 92 8.90 24.18 -7.88
CA PRO A 92 7.98 23.05 -8.03
C PRO A 92 6.79 23.37 -8.95
N TRP A 93 6.41 24.65 -9.06
CA TRP A 93 5.32 25.06 -9.96
C TRP A 93 5.63 24.82 -11.45
N LEU A 94 6.90 24.89 -11.85
CA LEU A 94 7.31 24.55 -13.21
C LEU A 94 7.07 23.07 -13.49
N ASP A 95 7.47 22.20 -12.57
CA ASP A 95 7.29 20.75 -12.70
C ASP A 95 5.81 20.37 -12.71
N ILE A 96 4.99 21.01 -11.87
CA ILE A 96 3.53 20.84 -11.86
C ILE A 96 2.95 21.16 -13.24
N LYS A 97 3.34 22.29 -13.84
CA LYS A 97 2.86 22.68 -15.17
C LYS A 97 3.31 21.72 -16.26
N ILE A 98 4.48 21.12 -16.15
CA ILE A 98 4.94 20.09 -17.08
C ILE A 98 4.11 18.82 -16.89
N MET A 99 3.94 18.37 -15.64
CA MET A 99 3.19 17.17 -15.28
C MET A 99 1.73 17.22 -15.75
N VAL A 100 1.01 18.32 -15.50
CA VAL A 100 -0.41 18.47 -15.92
C VAL A 100 -0.59 18.72 -17.43
N ASN A 101 0.50 18.97 -18.16
CA ASN A 101 0.50 19.03 -19.62
C ASN A 101 0.77 17.66 -20.26
N ASP A 102 1.19 16.67 -19.48
CA ASP A 102 1.33 15.30 -19.95
C ASP A 102 -0.05 14.72 -20.31
N ILE A 103 -0.17 14.20 -21.53
CA ILE A 103 -1.40 13.55 -22.02
C ILE A 103 -1.73 12.32 -21.15
N ASN A 104 -0.70 11.70 -20.56
CA ASN A 104 -0.84 10.54 -19.70
C ASN A 104 -0.99 10.91 -18.21
N PHE A 105 -1.08 12.19 -17.85
CA PHE A 105 -1.18 12.63 -16.45
C PHE A 105 -2.28 11.90 -15.68
N TYR A 106 -3.49 11.87 -16.24
CA TYR A 106 -4.63 11.21 -15.60
C TYR A 106 -4.41 9.70 -15.45
N GLN A 107 -3.82 9.04 -16.47
CA GLN A 107 -3.49 7.62 -16.39
C GLN A 107 -2.43 7.34 -15.33
N LYS A 108 -1.45 8.23 -15.14
CA LYS A 108 -0.44 8.11 -14.07
C LYS A 108 -1.05 8.19 -12.67
N LEU A 109 -2.09 9.01 -12.48
CA LEU A 109 -2.79 9.09 -11.19
C LEU A 109 -3.58 7.81 -10.89
N ILE A 110 -4.25 7.22 -11.91
CA ILE A 110 -5.00 5.97 -11.75
C ILE A 110 -4.05 4.79 -11.51
N ASN A 111 -3.01 4.70 -12.33
CA ASN A 111 -2.09 3.57 -12.36
C ASN A 111 -0.87 3.80 -11.46
N ILE A 112 -1.05 4.55 -10.36
CA ILE A 112 0.03 4.75 -9.41
C ILE A 112 0.44 3.41 -8.80
N ASP A 113 1.74 3.16 -8.80
CA ASP A 113 2.30 1.92 -8.29
C ASP A 113 2.55 2.04 -6.79
N VAL A 114 1.49 1.78 -6.02
CA VAL A 114 1.53 1.82 -4.55
C VAL A 114 2.59 0.86 -3.98
N ALA A 115 2.82 -0.27 -4.65
CA ALA A 115 3.75 -1.31 -4.20
C ALA A 115 5.21 -0.84 -4.21
N ASN A 116 5.54 0.10 -5.09
CA ASN A 116 6.89 0.65 -5.25
C ASN A 116 7.09 2.02 -4.57
N LEU A 117 6.11 2.49 -3.79
CA LEU A 117 6.31 3.67 -2.95
C LEU A 117 7.28 3.36 -1.81
N THR A 118 7.99 4.38 -1.36
CA THR A 118 8.90 4.27 -0.21
C THR A 118 8.28 4.92 1.02
N ILE A 119 8.70 4.47 2.20
CA ILE A 119 8.25 5.04 3.48
C ILE A 119 8.61 6.53 3.54
N GLU A 120 9.78 6.92 3.04
CA GLU A 120 10.23 8.32 3.02
C GLU A 120 9.30 9.21 2.19
N LYS A 121 8.85 8.74 1.01
CA LYS A 121 7.89 9.49 0.18
C LYS A 121 6.56 9.66 0.91
N VAL A 122 6.08 8.60 1.55
CA VAL A 122 4.81 8.62 2.28
C VAL A 122 4.88 9.52 3.51
N ASP A 123 5.97 9.49 4.26
CA ASP A 123 6.18 10.37 5.41
C ASP A 123 6.30 11.84 4.97
N GLN A 124 7.04 12.10 3.89
CA GLN A 124 7.15 13.44 3.32
C GLN A 124 5.78 14.01 2.93
N VAL A 125 4.97 13.21 2.24
CA VAL A 125 3.61 13.61 1.84
C VAL A 125 2.72 13.79 3.06
N THR A 126 2.76 12.87 4.02
CA THR A 126 1.96 12.93 5.25
C THR A 126 2.23 14.23 6.01
N ASN A 127 3.50 14.65 6.10
CA ASN A 127 3.87 15.91 6.74
C ASN A 127 3.31 17.13 5.99
N ILE A 128 3.27 17.10 4.65
CA ILE A 128 2.64 18.17 3.86
C ILE A 128 1.14 18.21 4.10
N LEU A 129 0.47 17.06 4.15
CA LEU A 129 -0.98 16.96 4.37
C LEU A 129 -1.42 17.43 5.76
N GLN A 130 -0.53 17.39 6.76
CA GLN A 130 -0.77 17.96 8.08
C GLN A 130 -0.76 19.49 8.12
N ASN A 131 -0.40 20.15 7.01
CA ASN A 131 -0.42 21.60 6.92
C ASN A 131 -1.84 22.14 7.08
N GLU A 132 -2.04 23.11 7.99
CA GLU A 132 -3.35 23.73 8.28
C GLU A 132 -4.01 24.36 7.03
N LEU A 133 -3.21 24.70 6.01
CA LEU A 133 -3.68 25.22 4.73
C LEU A 133 -4.39 24.17 3.85
N LEU A 134 -4.16 22.88 4.10
CA LEU A 134 -4.77 21.76 3.36
C LEU A 134 -6.00 21.18 4.07
N THR A 135 -6.53 21.88 5.07
CA THR A 135 -7.80 21.52 5.70
C THR A 135 -8.98 21.73 4.74
N LYS A 136 -10.03 20.91 4.90
CA LYS A 136 -11.25 20.96 4.06
C LYS A 136 -11.83 22.38 3.97
N ASP A 137 -11.87 23.10 5.09
CA ASP A 137 -12.39 24.46 5.16
C ASP A 137 -11.55 25.43 4.30
N LYS A 138 -10.22 25.33 4.34
CA LYS A 138 -9.33 26.19 3.56
C LYS A 138 -9.38 25.85 2.07
N LEU A 139 -9.50 24.58 1.73
CA LEU A 139 -9.61 24.13 0.33
C LEU A 139 -10.96 24.52 -0.28
N ALA A 140 -12.05 24.49 0.49
CA ALA A 140 -13.38 24.89 0.04
C ALA A 140 -13.48 26.39 -0.31
N LEU A 141 -12.57 27.23 0.20
CA LEU A 141 -12.51 28.66 -0.15
C LEU A 141 -11.91 28.91 -1.53
N ILE A 142 -11.32 27.90 -2.17
CA ILE A 142 -10.73 28.01 -3.50
C ILE A 142 -11.83 27.72 -4.52
N SER A 143 -11.99 28.58 -5.53
CA SER A 143 -13.02 28.43 -6.57
C SER A 143 -12.80 27.24 -7.51
N ILE A 144 -11.80 26.40 -7.27
CA ILE A 144 -11.51 25.18 -8.03
C ILE A 144 -11.41 24.00 -7.06
N ASN A 145 -12.03 22.87 -7.42
CA ASN A 145 -12.07 21.65 -6.61
C ASN A 145 -10.77 20.84 -6.66
N LEU A 146 -9.92 21.07 -7.66
CA LEU A 146 -8.72 20.30 -7.92
C LEU A 146 -7.79 20.14 -6.70
N PRO A 147 -7.46 21.18 -5.90
CA PRO A 147 -6.68 21.01 -4.67
C PRO A 147 -7.25 19.96 -3.71
N MET A 148 -8.58 19.95 -3.53
CA MET A 148 -9.27 19.00 -2.67
C MET A 148 -9.19 17.57 -3.23
N LEU A 149 -9.38 17.41 -4.54
CA LEU A 149 -9.26 16.11 -5.21
C LEU A 149 -7.84 15.55 -5.13
N MET A 150 -6.80 16.39 -5.26
CA MET A 150 -5.41 15.95 -5.12
C MET A 150 -5.06 15.53 -3.70
N VAL A 151 -5.59 16.21 -2.68
CA VAL A 151 -5.46 15.79 -1.28
C VAL A 151 -6.16 14.45 -1.05
N GLN A 152 -7.40 14.31 -1.49
CA GLN A 152 -8.17 13.05 -1.33
C GLN A 152 -7.51 11.88 -2.06
N TRP A 153 -6.98 12.11 -3.25
CA TRP A 153 -6.22 11.11 -4.00
C TRP A 153 -4.97 10.68 -3.24
N ALA A 154 -4.18 11.64 -2.74
CA ALA A 154 -2.98 11.34 -1.98
C ALA A 154 -3.27 10.59 -0.67
N GLU A 155 -4.33 10.97 0.05
CA GLU A 155 -4.79 10.25 1.24
C GLU A 155 -5.15 8.81 0.89
N SER A 156 -5.84 8.59 -0.23
CA SER A 156 -6.22 7.25 -0.71
C SER A 156 -4.98 6.41 -1.06
N VAL A 157 -3.97 7.01 -1.69
CA VAL A 157 -2.69 6.36 -2.01
C VAL A 157 -1.94 5.98 -0.73
N ILE A 158 -1.80 6.91 0.21
CA ILE A 158 -1.10 6.68 1.49
C ILE A 158 -1.79 5.59 2.29
N TYR A 159 -3.12 5.61 2.35
CA TYR A 159 -3.88 4.58 3.05
C TYR A 159 -3.66 3.21 2.41
N SER A 160 -3.70 3.12 1.08
CA SER A 160 -3.44 1.88 0.34
C SER A 160 -2.03 1.35 0.61
N PHE A 161 -1.01 2.24 0.64
CA PHE A 161 0.36 1.86 0.97
C PHE A 161 0.50 1.28 2.38
N LYS A 162 -0.13 1.91 3.38
CA LYS A 162 -0.09 1.44 4.77
C LYS A 162 -0.71 0.06 4.90
N VAL A 163 -1.88 -0.14 4.30
CA VAL A 163 -2.55 -1.44 4.29
C VAL A 163 -1.67 -2.49 3.61
N GLN A 164 -1.12 -2.19 2.43
CA GLN A 164 -0.25 -3.12 1.71
C GLN A 164 0.99 -3.53 2.53
N ASN A 165 1.61 -2.60 3.26
CA ASN A 165 2.74 -2.92 4.12
C ASN A 165 2.36 -3.81 5.31
N GLU A 166 1.23 -3.54 5.96
CA GLU A 166 0.71 -4.39 7.03
C GLU A 166 0.41 -5.80 6.52
N GLN A 167 -0.18 -5.92 5.33
CA GLN A 167 -0.46 -7.18 4.65
C GLN A 167 0.83 -7.97 4.36
N ASN A 168 1.83 -7.31 3.79
CA ASN A 168 3.14 -7.92 3.51
C ASN A 168 3.80 -8.45 4.78
N LEU A 169 3.71 -7.71 5.88
CA LEU A 169 4.24 -8.15 7.17
C LEU A 169 3.57 -9.44 7.67
N ILE A 170 2.23 -9.48 7.62
CA ILE A 170 1.44 -10.65 8.03
C ILE A 170 1.78 -11.85 7.15
N LEU A 171 1.78 -11.69 5.82
CA LEU A 171 2.10 -12.76 4.88
C LEU A 171 3.51 -13.33 5.12
N ASN A 172 4.50 -12.46 5.30
CA ASN A 172 5.89 -12.88 5.57
C ASN A 172 6.00 -13.67 6.89
N ASN A 173 5.25 -13.28 7.93
CA ASN A 173 5.20 -14.01 9.18
C ASN A 173 4.58 -15.42 9.00
N HIS A 174 3.51 -15.54 8.22
CA HIS A 174 2.89 -16.83 7.94
C HIS A 174 3.79 -17.74 7.08
N LEU A 175 4.43 -17.18 6.05
CA LEU A 175 5.38 -17.94 5.22
C LEU A 175 6.56 -18.45 6.04
N LYS A 176 7.08 -17.65 6.96
CA LYS A 176 8.12 -18.07 7.90
C LYS A 176 7.65 -19.21 8.81
N ALA A 177 6.43 -19.12 9.34
CA ALA A 177 5.85 -20.18 10.17
C ALA A 177 5.68 -21.51 9.40
N ASP A 178 5.26 -21.46 8.13
CA ASP A 178 5.15 -22.66 7.28
C ASP A 178 6.52 -23.28 6.99
N GLN A 179 7.54 -22.46 6.75
CA GLN A 179 8.93 -22.93 6.58
C GLN A 179 9.46 -23.60 7.84
N ASP A 180 9.21 -23.02 9.01
CA ASP A 180 9.65 -23.58 10.29
C ASP A 180 8.93 -24.91 10.60
N LEU A 181 7.62 -25.01 10.35
CA LEU A 181 6.88 -26.28 10.47
C LEU A 181 7.39 -27.34 9.48
N SER A 182 7.69 -26.95 8.24
CA SER A 182 8.24 -27.87 7.23
C SER A 182 9.56 -28.48 7.68
N ARG A 183 10.46 -27.67 8.26
CA ARG A 183 11.73 -28.16 8.83
C ARG A 183 11.52 -29.13 9.99
N LEU A 184 10.56 -28.84 10.89
CA LEU A 184 10.26 -29.73 12.01
C LEU A 184 9.75 -31.10 11.55
N ILE A 185 8.88 -31.12 10.53
CA ILE A 185 8.38 -32.36 9.93
C ILE A 185 9.53 -33.14 9.27
N GLU A 186 10.41 -32.48 8.51
CA GLU A 186 11.58 -33.14 7.89
C GLU A 186 12.54 -33.75 8.92
N ILE A 187 12.71 -33.11 10.08
CA ILE A 187 13.54 -33.64 11.17
C ILE A 187 12.89 -34.90 11.75
N GLN A 188 11.58 -34.86 11.99
CA GLN A 188 10.84 -36.02 12.50
C GLN A 188 10.84 -37.19 11.51
N ASP A 189 10.61 -36.92 10.22
CA ASP A 189 10.64 -37.96 9.17
C ASP A 189 11.96 -38.72 9.14
N LYS A 190 13.08 -38.01 9.33
CA LYS A 190 14.42 -38.62 9.41
C LYS A 190 14.57 -39.48 10.68
N GLN A 191 14.07 -39.01 11.83
CA GLN A 191 14.13 -39.75 13.09
C GLN A 191 13.31 -41.06 13.05
N PHE A 192 12.20 -41.10 12.29
CA PHE A 192 11.38 -42.31 12.14
C PHE A 192 11.87 -43.29 11.07
N LEU A 193 12.80 -42.89 10.19
CA LEU A 193 13.37 -43.75 9.13
C LEU A 193 14.67 -44.45 9.57
N ASP A 194 15.30 -43.97 10.64
CA ASP A 194 16.56 -44.51 11.19
C ASP A 194 16.33 -45.52 12.36
N ASP A 195 15.07 -45.79 12.75
CA ASP A 195 14.61 -46.80 13.73
C ASP A 195 14.04 -48.07 13.04
#